data_AF-A0A432U0I2-F1
#
_entry.id   AF-A0A432U0I2-F1
#
_cell.length_a   1.000
_cell.length_b   1.000
_cell.length_c   1.000
_cell.angle_alpha   90.00
_cell.angle_beta   90.00
_cell.angle_gamma   90.00
#
_symmetry.space_group_name_H-M   'P 1'
#
loop_
_entity.id
_entity.type
_entity.pdbx_description
1 polymer ?
#
loop_
_entity_poly.entity_id
_entity_poly.type
_entity_poly.pdbx_seq_one_letter_code
_entity_poly.pdbx_strand_id
1 'polypeptide(L)' 'MYQISFYVPEKDLEIVKNAMFDAGAGKFNNYENCAWQTTGMGQFKPIGDAKPAIGYLDELEAIEEY' A
#
# COMPACT_ATOMS: atom_id res chain seq x y z
N MET A 1 17.22 2.30 -12.86
CA MET A 1 16.76 2.05 -11.48
C MET A 1 15.30 2.46 -11.43
N TYR A 2 14.44 1.64 -10.83
CA TYR A 2 13.01 1.91 -10.70
C TYR A 2 12.68 2.09 -9.22
N GLN A 3 11.72 2.97 -8.94
CA GLN A 3 11.11 3.09 -7.62
C GLN A 3 9.71 2.48 -7.69
N ILE A 4 9.38 1.66 -6.70
CA ILE A 4 8.03 1.15 -6.51
C ILE A 4 7.40 1.97 -5.39
N SER A 5 6.25 2.58 -5.67
CA SER A 5 5.40 3.22 -4.68
C SER A 5 4.10 2.44 -4.61
N PHE A 6 3.66 2.13 -3.39
CA PHE A 6 2.39 1.46 -3.13
C PHE A 6 1.68 2.19 -1.99
N TYR A 7 0.37 1.97 -1.88
CA TYR A 7 -0.47 2.49 -0.81
C TYR A 7 -1.14 1.29 -0.15
N VAL A 8 -1.13 1.25 1.18
CA VAL A 8 -1.67 0.12 1.92
C VAL A 8 -2.29 0.57 3.24
N PRO A 9 -3.42 -0.04 3.67
CA PRO A 9 -3.95 0.17 5.01
C PRO A 9 -2.96 -0.28 6.09
N GLU A 10 -2.97 0.40 7.25
CA GLU A 10 -2.04 0.13 8.36
C GLU A 10 -1.93 -1.36 8.72
N LYS A 11 -3.08 -2.07 8.77
CA LYS A 11 -3.14 -3.48 9.14
C LYS A 11 -2.32 -4.41 8.24
N ASP A 12 -2.09 -4.03 6.98
CA ASP A 12 -1.43 -4.85 5.98
C ASP A 12 -0.01 -4.35 5.66
N LEU A 13 0.42 -3.22 6.25
CA LEU A 13 1.69 -2.54 5.95
C LEU A 13 2.91 -3.46 6.04
N GLU A 14 3.09 -4.12 7.18
CA GLU A 14 4.26 -4.97 7.41
C GLU A 14 4.20 -6.26 6.58
N ILE A 15 3.00 -6.77 6.29
CA ILE A 15 2.82 -7.95 5.43
C ILE A 15 3.31 -7.63 4.00
N VAL A 16 2.90 -6.48 3.46
CA VAL A 16 3.30 -6.04 2.12
C VAL A 16 4.80 -5.72 2.05
N LYS A 17 5.35 -4.99 3.04
CA LYS A 17 6.80 -4.69 3.07
C LYS A 17 7.65 -5.95 3.08
N ASN A 18 7.31 -6.93 3.92
CA ASN A 18 8.05 -8.19 3.97
C ASN A 18 7.97 -8.94 2.63
N ALA A 19 6.79 -9.03 2.01
CA ALA A 19 6.64 -9.65 0.70
C ALA A 19 7.48 -8.95 -0.39
N MET A 20 7.57 -7.61 -0.34
CA MET A 20 8.41 -6.83 -1.25
C MET A 20 9.90 -7.12 -1.06
N PHE A 21 10.34 -7.23 0.20
CA PHE A 21 11.73 -7.54 0.53
C PHE A 21 12.13 -8.97 0.15
N ASP A 22 11.23 -9.93 0.37
CA ASP A 22 11.41 -11.33 -0.06
C ASP A 22 11.51 -11.43 -1.59
N ALA A 23 10.76 -10.59 -2.32
CA ALA A 23 10.85 -10.47 -3.78
C ALA A 23 12.12 -9.75 -4.27
N GLY A 24 12.93 -9.20 -3.36
CA GLY A 24 14.22 -8.56 -3.65
C GLY A 24 14.18 -7.04 -3.75
N ALA A 25 13.05 -6.38 -3.48
CA ALA A 25 12.99 -4.93 -3.37
C ALA A 25 13.76 -4.43 -2.13
N GLY A 26 14.21 -3.18 -2.14
CA GLY A 26 14.86 -2.57 -0.97
C GLY A 26 16.28 -3.07 -0.69
N LYS A 27 16.95 -3.73 -1.65
CA LYS A 27 18.36 -4.10 -1.55
C LYS A 27 19.25 -3.13 -2.33
N PHE A 28 20.24 -2.56 -1.66
CA PHE A 28 21.22 -1.67 -2.28
C PHE A 28 22.56 -1.72 -1.54
N ASN A 29 23.63 -2.15 -2.22
CA ASN A 29 24.94 -2.39 -1.61
C ASN A 29 24.83 -3.27 -0.35
N ASN A 30 25.29 -2.77 0.81
CA ASN A 30 25.27 -3.47 2.09
C ASN A 30 24.00 -3.18 2.92
N TYR A 31 22.92 -2.74 2.26
CA TYR A 31 21.63 -2.46 2.89
C TYR A 31 20.56 -3.38 2.31
N GLU A 32 19.70 -3.88 3.18
CA GLU A 32 18.52 -4.67 2.86
C GLU A 32 17.29 -4.05 3.53
N ASN A 33 16.09 -4.47 3.11
CA ASN A 33 14.82 -4.00 3.66
C ASN A 33 14.64 -2.47 3.65
N CYS A 34 15.23 -1.81 2.65
CA CYS A 34 15.12 -0.36 2.48
C CYS A 34 13.71 0.01 1.97
N ALA A 35 12.98 0.79 2.76
CA ALA A 35 11.71 1.39 2.39
C ALA A 35 11.59 2.78 3.03
N TRP A 36 10.90 3.68 2.36
CA TRP A 36 10.42 4.93 2.94
C TRP A 36 8.91 4.83 3.07
N GLN A 37 8.35 5.31 4.19
CA GLN A 37 6.91 5.29 4.44
C GLN A 37 6.47 6.62 5.06
N THR A 38 5.24 7.02 4.79
CA THR A 38 4.58 8.18 5.39
C THR A 38 3.11 7.91 5.53
N THR A 39 2.49 8.36 6.61
CA THR A 39 1.04 8.25 6.79
C THR A 39 0.32 9.29 5.94
N GLY A 40 -0.75 8.87 5.26
CA GLY A 40 -1.62 9.72 4.47
C GLY A 40 -3.09 9.29 4.54
N MET A 41 -3.96 10.06 3.87
CA MET A 41 -5.38 9.74 3.73
C MET A 41 -5.66 9.34 2.28
N GLY A 42 -5.98 8.08 2.05
CA GLY A 42 -6.49 7.57 0.78
C GLY A 42 -7.98 7.85 0.66
N GLN A 43 -8.45 8.21 -0.54
CA GLN A 43 -9.88 8.46 -0.79
C GLN A 43 -10.32 7.82 -2.10
N PHE A 44 -11.41 7.05 -2.06
CA PHE A 44 -11.96 6.42 -3.24
C PHE A 44 -13.49 6.23 -3.10
N LYS A 45 -14.16 6.05 -4.24
CA LYS A 45 -15.60 5.76 -4.30
C LYS A 45 -15.81 4.57 -5.23
N PRO A 46 -16.10 3.37 -4.72
CA PRO A 46 -16.45 2.22 -5.55
C PRO A 46 -17.74 2.52 -6.32
N ILE A 47 -17.79 2.23 -7.61
CA ILE A 47 -18.97 2.49 -8.47
C ILE A 47 -19.23 1.30 -9.40
N GLY A 48 -20.46 1.20 -9.92
CA GLY A 48 -20.85 0.14 -10.86
C GLY A 48 -20.73 -1.25 -10.23
N ASP A 49 -20.08 -2.19 -10.91
CA ASP A 49 -19.90 -3.58 -10.44
C ASP A 49 -18.60 -3.78 -9.64
N ALA A 50 -18.04 -2.72 -9.05
CA ALA A 50 -16.84 -2.82 -8.22
C ALA A 50 -17.06 -3.76 -7.02
N LYS A 51 -16.03 -4.55 -6.69
CA LYS A 51 -16.01 -5.46 -5.54
C LYS A 51 -14.94 -4.98 -4.56
N PRO A 52 -15.19 -3.88 -3.83
CA PRO A 52 -14.19 -3.31 -2.94
C PRO A 52 -13.86 -4.27 -1.80
N ALA A 53 -12.58 -4.36 -1.44
CA ALA A 53 -12.16 -5.05 -0.21
C ALA A 53 -12.51 -4.24 1.05
N ILE A 54 -12.64 -2.92 0.90
CA ILE A 54 -12.96 -1.95 1.95
C ILE A 54 -14.00 -0.97 1.41
N GLY A 55 -15.08 -0.78 2.15
CA GLY A 55 -16.14 0.17 1.82
C GLY A 55 -17.29 -0.40 0.98
N TYR A 56 -18.21 0.48 0.61
CA TYR A 56 -19.45 0.11 -0.09
C TYR A 56 -19.60 0.81 -1.45
N LEU A 57 -20.42 0.21 -2.33
CA LEU A 57 -20.75 0.82 -3.62
C LEU A 57 -21.45 2.16 -3.43
N ASP A 58 -21.07 3.12 -4.26
CA ASP A 58 -21.58 4.48 -4.30
C ASP A 58 -21.36 5.33 -3.02
N GLU A 59 -20.54 4.85 -2.10
CA GLU A 59 -20.11 5.57 -0.89
C GLU A 59 -18.68 6.08 -1.04
N LEU A 60 -18.44 7.31 -0.55
CA LEU A 60 -17.10 7.90 -0.54
C LEU A 60 -16.37 7.39 0.70
N GLU A 61 -15.30 6.65 0.49
CA GLU A 61 -14.45 6.12 1.54
C GLU A 61 -13.20 6.99 1.70
N ALA A 62 -12.80 7.21 2.95
CA ALA A 62 -11.54 7.84 3.30
C ALA A 62 -10.86 7.01 4.40
N ILE A 63 -9.66 6.53 4.14
CA ILE A 63 -8.92 5.65 5.06
C ILE A 63 -7.47 6.10 5.22
N GLU A 64 -6.91 5.84 6.40
CA GLU A 64 -5.50 6.05 6.67
C GLU A 64 -4.66 4.97 5.97
N GLU A 65 -3.69 5.39 5.18
CA GLU A 65 -2.79 4.52 4.41
C GLU A 65 -1.34 4.99 4.56
N TYR A 66 -0.41 4.07 4.23
CA TYR A 66 1.03 4.30 4.22
C TYR A 66 1.62 4.16 2.82
#